data_AF-A0A1Y2AK73-F1
#
_entry.id   AF-A0A1Y2AK73-F1
#
_cell.length_a   1.000
_cell.length_b   1.000
_cell.length_c   1.000
_cell.angle_alpha   90.00
_cell.angle_beta   90.00
_cell.angle_gamma   90.00
#
_symmetry.space_group_name_H-M   'P 1'
#
loop_
_entity.id
_entity.type
_entity.pdbx_description
1 polymer ?
#
loop_
_entity_poly.entity_id
_entity_poly.type
_entity_poly.pdbx_seq_one_letter_code
_entity_poly.pdbx_strand_id
1 'polypeptide(L)'
;MAIHSSVNAHLEIELSALIAIRRHSMHQHRSQVFLQRLRAVERAGKILQRSLATGSPRLDLLHKMSTVILIASKASLRIIDLNYFLPLHTLLVAIYARLFAIVTSVLAEAEASTIAPESATHAITVTPKAEARIENKPSTFSGSSGNADRSLQDSSNVQNRLSPPEPAKLPNDSSVKPLQPQGRLKKRRKNEIDDIFA
;
A
#
# COMPACT_ATOMS: atom_id res chain seq x y z
N MET A 1 -14.05 -8.69 15.74
CA MET A 1 -14.73 -7.67 14.91
C MET A 1 -14.34 -7.92 13.46
N ALA A 2 -15.30 -7.91 12.53
CA ALA A 2 -15.00 -8.05 11.11
C ALA A 2 -14.56 -6.68 10.58
N ILE A 3 -13.29 -6.56 10.17
CA ILE A 3 -12.82 -5.38 9.44
C ILE A 3 -13.66 -5.24 8.17
N HIS A 4 -14.13 -4.03 7.88
CA HIS A 4 -14.97 -3.79 6.70
C HIS A 4 -14.21 -4.17 5.42
N SER A 5 -14.89 -4.88 4.50
CA SER A 5 -14.32 -5.28 3.21
C SER A 5 -13.83 -4.09 2.38
N SER A 6 -14.42 -2.91 2.57
CA SER A 6 -13.99 -1.65 1.97
C SER A 6 -12.56 -1.30 2.33
N VAL A 7 -12.12 -1.47 3.57
CA VAL A 7 -10.76 -1.13 4.02
C VAL A 7 -9.73 -1.96 3.26
N ASN A 8 -9.99 -3.26 3.12
CA ASN A 8 -9.11 -4.15 2.36
C ASN A 8 -9.06 -3.77 0.87
N ALA A 9 -10.20 -3.42 0.27
CA ALA A 9 -10.26 -2.96 -1.12
C ALA A 9 -9.46 -1.66 -1.33
N HIS A 10 -9.59 -0.68 -0.42
CA HIS A 10 -8.80 0.56 -0.51
C HIS A 10 -7.30 0.29 -0.36
N LEU A 11 -6.92 -0.57 0.59
CA LEU A 11 -5.52 -0.99 0.76
C LEU A 11 -4.97 -1.64 -0.53
N GLU A 12 -5.75 -2.52 -1.15
CA GLU A 12 -5.37 -3.19 -2.40
C GLU A 12 -5.17 -2.21 -3.56
N ILE A 13 -6.06 -1.23 -3.70
CA ILE A 13 -5.97 -0.18 -4.73
C ILE A 13 -4.67 0.61 -4.56
N GLU A 14 -4.38 1.07 -3.35
CA GLU A 14 -3.17 1.87 -3.08
C GLU A 14 -1.88 1.04 -3.26
N LEU A 15 -1.87 -0.23 -2.83
CA LEU A 15 -0.73 -1.12 -3.05
C LEU A 15 -0.51 -1.41 -4.54
N SER A 16 -1.58 -1.58 -5.30
CA SER A 16 -1.51 -1.77 -6.77
C SER A 16 -0.96 -0.53 -7.47
N ALA A 17 -1.39 0.66 -7.07
CA ALA A 17 -0.83 1.93 -7.55
C ALA A 17 0.67 2.03 -7.24
N LEU A 18 1.07 1.68 -6.02
CA LEU A 18 2.48 1.69 -5.60
C LEU A 18 3.33 0.69 -6.40
N ILE A 19 2.80 -0.49 -6.71
CA ILE A 19 3.46 -1.49 -7.57
C ILE A 19 3.62 -0.96 -9.00
N ALA A 20 2.58 -0.33 -9.56
CA ALA A 20 2.63 0.25 -10.90
C ALA A 20 3.70 1.35 -10.98
N ILE A 21 3.72 2.26 -10.00
CA ILE A 21 4.76 3.30 -9.89
C ILE A 21 6.14 2.67 -9.79
N ARG A 22 6.33 1.67 -8.91
CA ARG A 22 7.63 1.00 -8.78
C ARG A 22 8.12 0.43 -10.10
N ARG A 23 7.24 -0.28 -10.83
CA ARG A 23 7.59 -0.89 -12.13
C ARG A 23 8.00 0.18 -13.13
N HIS A 24 7.25 1.27 -13.23
CA HIS A 24 7.58 2.38 -14.12
C HIS A 24 8.92 3.03 -13.73
N SER A 25 9.08 3.33 -12.44
CA SER A 25 10.26 4.00 -11.92
C SER A 25 11.53 3.15 -11.97
N MET A 26 11.44 1.82 -12.03
CA MET A 26 12.61 0.94 -12.17
C MET A 26 13.41 1.22 -13.45
N HIS A 27 12.74 1.67 -14.51
CA HIS A 27 13.40 1.97 -15.78
C HIS A 27 13.96 3.40 -15.83
N GLN A 28 13.37 4.32 -15.06
CA GLN A 28 13.70 5.75 -15.12
C GLN A 28 14.63 6.20 -13.99
N HIS A 29 14.60 5.55 -12.82
CA HIS A 29 15.34 5.96 -11.63
C HIS A 29 16.28 4.86 -11.19
N ARG A 30 17.58 5.13 -11.30
CA ARG A 30 18.64 4.21 -10.86
C ARG A 30 18.93 4.30 -9.36
N SER A 31 18.24 5.18 -8.63
CA SER A 31 18.42 5.35 -7.18
C SER A 31 17.96 4.10 -6.44
N GLN A 32 18.94 3.32 -6.00
CA GLN A 32 18.70 2.10 -5.22
C GLN A 32 17.94 2.39 -3.93
N VAL A 33 18.23 3.52 -3.28
CA VAL A 33 17.60 3.91 -2.01
C VAL A 33 16.10 4.18 -2.17
N PHE A 34 15.72 4.87 -3.24
CA PHE A 34 14.32 5.15 -3.54
C PHE A 34 13.53 3.85 -3.77
N LEU A 35 14.02 2.98 -4.65
CA LEU A 35 13.37 1.72 -4.97
C LEU A 35 13.32 0.78 -3.76
N GLN A 36 14.35 0.79 -2.91
CA GLN A 36 14.40 0.00 -1.68
C GLN A 36 13.30 0.43 -0.70
N ARG A 37 13.10 1.73 -0.50
CA ARG A 37 12.03 2.25 0.37
C ARG A 37 10.65 1.91 -0.16
N LEU A 38 10.45 2.08 -1.48
CA LEU A 38 9.18 1.73 -2.13
C LEU A 38 8.87 0.23 -1.98
N ARG A 39 9.88 -0.64 -2.14
CA ARG A 39 9.75 -2.08 -1.86
C ARG A 39 9.48 -2.39 -0.39
N ALA A 40 10.03 -1.62 0.55
CA ALA A 40 9.75 -1.82 1.98
C ALA A 40 8.28 -1.56 2.30
N VAL A 41 7.71 -0.46 1.78
CA VAL A 41 6.27 -0.16 1.92
C VAL A 41 5.42 -1.24 1.25
N GLU A 42 5.77 -1.66 0.03
CA GLU A 42 5.06 -2.75 -0.68
C GLU A 42 5.04 -4.05 0.13
N ARG A 43 6.20 -4.46 0.68
CA ARG A 43 6.31 -5.70 1.48
C ARG A 43 5.49 -5.61 2.75
N ALA A 44 5.65 -4.54 3.52
CA ALA A 44 4.91 -4.33 4.76
C ALA A 44 3.39 -4.30 4.50
N GLY A 45 2.94 -3.61 3.44
CA GLY A 45 1.54 -3.57 3.04
C GLY A 45 0.96 -4.93 2.67
N LYS A 46 1.71 -5.77 1.94
CA LYS A 46 1.30 -7.15 1.62
C LYS A 46 1.19 -8.04 2.85
N ILE A 47 2.12 -7.90 3.80
CA ILE A 47 2.06 -8.66 5.06
C ILE A 47 0.82 -8.21 5.86
N LEU A 48 0.57 -6.90 5.91
CA LEU A 48 -0.63 -6.34 6.56
C LEU A 48 -1.91 -6.86 5.91
N GLN A 49 -2.01 -6.82 4.59
CA GLN A 49 -3.18 -7.30 3.85
C GLN A 49 -3.51 -8.77 4.18
N ARG A 50 -2.49 -9.64 4.28
CA ARG A 50 -2.68 -11.03 4.71
C ARG A 50 -3.18 -11.12 6.16
N SER A 51 -2.64 -10.31 7.06
CA SER A 51 -3.12 -10.25 8.45
C SER A 51 -4.58 -9.80 8.52
N LEU A 52 -4.97 -8.79 7.74
CA LEU A 52 -6.37 -8.33 7.68
C LEU A 52 -7.30 -9.41 7.13
N ALA A 53 -6.86 -10.18 6.13
CA ALA A 53 -7.63 -11.29 5.58
C ALA A 53 -7.90 -12.41 6.61
N THR A 54 -7.05 -12.57 7.63
CA THR A 54 -7.30 -13.51 8.74
C THR A 54 -8.29 -12.98 9.78
N GLY A 55 -8.75 -11.73 9.67
CA GLY A 55 -9.70 -11.11 10.59
C GLY A 55 -9.09 -10.66 11.93
N SER A 56 -7.77 -10.83 12.12
CA SER A 56 -7.04 -10.39 13.31
C SER A 56 -5.87 -9.49 12.89
N PRO A 57 -6.06 -8.16 12.88
CA PRO A 57 -4.97 -7.23 12.64
C PRO A 57 -4.00 -7.28 13.82
N ARG A 58 -2.74 -7.61 13.56
CA ARG A 58 -1.72 -7.54 14.61
C ARG A 58 -1.27 -6.09 14.81
N LEU A 59 -1.38 -5.57 16.04
CA LEU A 59 -1.02 -4.19 16.39
C LEU A 59 0.45 -3.87 16.07
N ASP A 60 1.36 -4.82 16.34
CA ASP A 60 2.79 -4.71 16.04
C ASP A 60 3.04 -4.43 14.55
N LEU A 61 2.29 -5.09 13.67
CA LEU A 61 2.39 -4.95 12.22
C LEU A 61 1.84 -3.59 11.74
N LEU A 62 0.75 -3.11 12.35
CA LEU A 62 0.21 -1.77 12.08
C LEU A 62 1.21 -0.68 12.44
N HIS A 63 1.83 -0.76 13.63
CA HIS A 63 2.89 0.19 14.02
C HIS A 63 4.11 0.09 13.11
N LYS A 64 4.53 -1.13 12.73
CA LYS A 64 5.63 -1.33 11.77
C LYS A 64 5.30 -0.70 10.41
N MET A 65 4.09 -0.90 9.91
CA MET A 65 3.63 -0.31 8.64
C MET A 65 3.62 1.22 8.71
N SER A 66 3.04 1.82 9.75
CA SER A 66 3.04 3.27 9.98
C SER A 66 4.45 3.85 9.99
N THR A 67 5.38 3.18 10.68
CA THR A 67 6.79 3.59 10.75
C THR A 67 7.46 3.57 9.37
N VAL A 68 7.27 2.49 8.61
CA VAL A 68 7.82 2.34 7.25
C VAL A 68 7.26 3.41 6.31
N ILE A 69 5.96 3.69 6.37
CA ILE A 69 5.31 4.75 5.57
C ILE A 69 5.91 6.13 5.92
N LEU A 70 6.03 6.46 7.20
CA LEU A 70 6.58 7.75 7.64
C LEU A 70 8.04 7.93 7.20
N ILE A 71 8.86 6.88 7.30
CA ILE A 71 10.25 6.89 6.83
C ILE A 71 10.33 7.08 5.31
N ALA A 72 9.45 6.43 4.55
CA ALA A 72 9.39 6.58 3.10
C ALA A 72 8.91 7.98 2.68
N SER A 73 7.89 8.51 3.35
CA SER A 73 7.34 9.84 3.12
C SER A 73 8.37 10.95 3.38
N LYS A 74 9.07 10.90 4.52
CA LYS A 74 10.16 11.85 4.83
C LYS A 74 11.23 11.87 3.74
N ALA A 75 11.61 10.71 3.20
CA ALA A 75 12.58 10.66 2.11
C ALA A 75 12.04 11.25 0.80
N SER A 76 10.78 10.99 0.44
CA SER A 76 10.16 11.63 -0.73
C SER A 76 10.08 13.15 -0.57
N LEU A 77 9.73 13.66 0.61
CA LEU A 77 9.72 15.10 0.88
C LEU A 77 11.10 15.72 0.71
N ARG A 78 12.16 15.07 1.20
CA ARG A 78 13.54 15.54 0.96
C ARG A 78 13.92 15.59 -0.51
N ILE A 79 13.38 14.71 -1.35
CA ILE A 79 13.64 14.74 -2.79
C ILE A 79 12.85 15.88 -3.46
N ILE A 80 11.64 16.15 -2.98
CA ILE A 80 10.84 17.32 -3.40
C ILE A 80 11.57 18.62 -3.04
N ASP A 81 12.12 18.73 -1.82
CA ASP A 81 12.90 19.90 -1.38
C ASP A 81 14.10 20.17 -2.30
N LEU A 82 14.68 19.11 -2.89
CA LEU A 82 15.78 19.20 -3.84
C LEU A 82 15.31 19.47 -5.29
N ASN A 83 14.01 19.67 -5.51
CA ASN A 83 13.38 19.89 -6.81
C ASN A 83 13.68 18.81 -7.88
N TYR A 84 13.92 17.56 -7.46
CA TYR A 84 14.10 16.45 -8.39
C TYR A 84 12.81 15.64 -8.54
N PHE A 85 12.39 15.40 -9.79
CA PHE A 85 11.27 14.51 -10.14
C PHE A 85 9.96 14.80 -9.35
N LEU A 86 9.59 16.08 -9.24
CA LEU A 86 8.46 16.54 -8.41
C LEU A 86 7.17 15.76 -8.66
N PRO A 87 6.67 15.57 -9.90
CA PRO A 87 5.37 14.94 -10.11
C PRO A 87 5.29 13.53 -9.52
N LEU A 88 6.37 12.76 -9.66
CA LEU A 88 6.46 11.40 -9.11
C LEU A 88 6.46 11.41 -7.58
N HIS A 89 7.30 12.26 -6.96
CA HIS A 89 7.40 12.27 -5.51
C HIS A 89 6.16 12.87 -4.84
N THR A 90 5.51 13.85 -5.45
CA THR A 90 4.21 14.38 -4.98
C THR A 90 3.14 13.30 -5.03
N LEU A 91 3.05 12.53 -6.11
CA LEU A 91 2.13 11.39 -6.21
C LEU A 91 2.40 10.34 -5.13
N LEU A 92 3.67 10.02 -4.87
CA LEU A 92 4.05 9.07 -3.83
C LEU A 92 3.69 9.54 -2.42
N VAL A 93 3.91 10.82 -2.12
CA VAL A 93 3.51 11.40 -0.82
C VAL A 93 2.00 11.30 -0.64
N ALA A 94 1.21 11.56 -1.70
CA ALA A 94 -0.24 11.38 -1.66
C ALA A 94 -0.64 9.92 -1.37
N ILE A 95 -0.03 8.94 -2.04
CA ILE A 95 -0.28 7.51 -1.79
C ILE A 95 0.12 7.14 -0.36
N TYR A 96 1.27 7.60 0.13
CA TYR A 96 1.70 7.36 1.50
C TYR A 96 0.74 7.93 2.53
N ALA A 97 0.20 9.14 2.29
CA ALA A 97 -0.79 9.74 3.18
C ALA A 97 -2.09 8.91 3.23
N ARG A 98 -2.57 8.42 2.07
CA ARG A 98 -3.76 7.55 2.02
C ARG A 98 -3.53 6.21 2.70
N LEU A 99 -2.38 5.56 2.45
CA LEU A 99 -1.99 4.34 3.16
C LEU A 99 -1.90 4.57 4.67
N PHE A 100 -1.34 5.69 5.10
CA PHE A 100 -1.25 6.03 6.53
C PHE A 100 -2.64 6.17 7.16
N ALA A 101 -3.56 6.90 6.50
CA ALA A 101 -4.93 7.06 6.96
C ALA A 101 -5.65 5.71 7.14
N ILE A 102 -5.53 4.81 6.15
CA ILE A 102 -6.07 3.45 6.21
C ILE A 102 -5.47 2.65 7.37
N VAL A 103 -4.15 2.73 7.59
CA VAL A 103 -3.50 2.01 8.69
C VAL A 103 -3.95 2.55 10.05
N THR A 104 -4.08 3.87 10.18
CA THR A 104 -4.54 4.50 11.43
C THR A 104 -6.02 4.23 11.73
N SER A 105 -6.88 4.12 10.71
CA SER A 105 -8.29 3.76 10.95
C SER A 105 -8.39 2.33 11.46
N VAL A 106 -7.63 1.40 10.88
CA VAL A 106 -7.56 0.00 11.36
C VAL A 106 -6.97 -0.09 12.76
N LEU A 107 -5.94 0.73 13.06
CA LEU A 107 -5.33 0.77 14.38
C LEU A 107 -6.33 1.24 15.44
N ALA A 108 -7.09 2.30 15.17
CA ALA A 108 -8.12 2.79 16.08
C ALA A 108 -9.22 1.75 16.35
N GLU A 109 -9.67 1.03 15.32
CA GLU A 109 -10.63 -0.07 15.45
C GLU A 109 -10.06 -1.24 16.29
N ALA A 110 -8.79 -1.59 16.07
CA ALA A 110 -8.13 -2.68 16.80
C ALA A 110 -7.90 -2.33 18.29
N GLU A 111 -7.49 -1.10 18.60
CA GLU A 111 -7.30 -0.62 19.98
C GLU A 111 -8.63 -0.57 20.75
N ALA A 112 -9.71 -0.09 20.11
CA ALA A 112 -11.04 -0.06 20.73
C ALA A 112 -11.52 -1.46 21.15
N SER A 113 -11.16 -2.50 20.39
CA SER A 113 -11.49 -3.88 20.73
C SER A 113 -10.71 -4.45 21.92
N THR A 114 -9.54 -3.89 22.23
CA THR A 114 -8.64 -4.39 23.29
C THR A 114 -9.05 -3.88 24.69
N ILE A 115 -9.70 -2.71 24.78
CA ILE A 115 -10.06 -2.06 26.05
C ILE A 115 -11.39 -2.60 26.64
N ALA A 116 -12.16 -3.38 25.89
CA ALA A 116 -13.47 -3.88 26.29
C ALA A 116 -13.55 -5.06 27.31
N PRO A 117 -12.48 -5.78 27.73
CA PRO A 117 -12.65 -6.90 28.65
C PRO A 117 -12.14 -6.56 30.06
N GLU A 118 -12.95 -5.96 30.95
CA GLU A 118 -12.75 -6.16 32.42
C GLU A 118 -13.81 -5.58 33.38
N SER A 119 -14.85 -4.87 32.94
CA SER A 119 -15.86 -4.32 33.88
C SER A 119 -17.03 -5.25 34.24
N ALA A 120 -16.96 -6.56 33.97
CA ALA A 120 -18.10 -7.48 34.07
C ALA A 120 -18.01 -8.61 35.13
N THR A 121 -17.14 -8.52 36.15
CA THR A 121 -16.98 -9.64 37.12
C THR A 121 -17.23 -9.33 38.60
N HIS A 122 -17.85 -8.21 38.96
CA HIS A 122 -18.41 -8.02 40.31
C HIS A 122 -19.75 -7.26 40.28
N ALA A 123 -20.78 -7.84 39.66
CA ALA A 123 -22.17 -7.43 39.90
C ALA A 123 -22.94 -8.61 40.49
N ILE A 124 -23.11 -8.51 41.81
CA ILE A 124 -23.89 -9.39 42.69
C ILE A 124 -25.25 -9.69 42.07
N THR A 125 -25.56 -10.99 41.97
CA THR A 125 -26.87 -11.52 41.64
C THR A 125 -27.88 -11.10 42.72
N VAL A 126 -28.73 -10.12 42.40
CA VAL A 126 -30.03 -9.96 43.07
C VAL A 126 -31.11 -10.00 42.00
N THR A 127 -31.88 -11.10 42.04
CA THR A 127 -33.10 -11.34 41.28
C THR A 127 -34.26 -10.51 41.82
N PRO A 128 -35.09 -9.93 40.93
CA PRO A 128 -36.52 -10.27 40.93
C PRO A 128 -37.06 -10.42 39.49
N LYS A 129 -37.68 -11.55 39.14
CA LYS A 129 -39.12 -11.88 39.21
C LYS A 129 -40.04 -10.97 38.37
N ALA A 130 -40.44 -11.50 37.19
CA ALA A 130 -41.69 -11.32 36.40
C ALA A 130 -42.10 -9.86 36.03
N GLU A 131 -42.66 -9.51 34.86
CA GLU A 131 -43.73 -10.14 34.07
C GLU A 131 -44.01 -9.32 32.78
N ALA A 132 -44.64 -9.95 31.78
CA ALA A 132 -45.32 -9.44 30.57
C ALA A 132 -44.50 -8.64 29.52
N ARG A 133 -44.18 -9.20 28.33
CA ARG A 133 -45.06 -9.51 27.17
C ARG A 133 -45.86 -8.30 26.67
N ILE A 134 -45.37 -7.63 25.60
CA ILE A 134 -46.16 -7.14 24.46
C ILE A 134 -45.33 -7.32 23.18
N GLU A 135 -45.97 -7.99 22.24
CA GLU A 135 -45.59 -8.36 20.88
C GLU A 135 -45.87 -7.17 19.94
N ASN A 136 -44.96 -6.82 19.03
CA ASN A 136 -45.32 -6.08 17.82
C ASN A 136 -44.38 -6.35 16.64
N LYS A 137 -45.03 -6.55 15.50
CA LYS A 137 -44.59 -7.12 14.22
C LYS A 137 -43.66 -6.22 13.36
N PRO A 138 -43.07 -6.77 12.28
CA PRO A 138 -42.09 -6.11 11.44
C PRO A 138 -42.72 -5.30 10.30
N SER A 139 -42.10 -4.19 9.92
CA SER A 139 -42.38 -3.47 8.68
C SER A 139 -41.27 -3.73 7.65
N THR A 140 -41.62 -4.50 6.64
CA THR A 140 -40.92 -4.72 5.38
C THR A 140 -40.83 -3.40 4.62
N PHE A 141 -39.63 -2.98 4.19
CA PHE A 141 -39.47 -1.94 3.18
C PHE A 141 -38.55 -2.42 2.07
N SER A 142 -39.17 -2.81 0.95
CA SER A 142 -38.52 -3.11 -0.33
C SER A 142 -38.41 -1.82 -1.13
N GLY A 143 -37.19 -1.27 -1.24
CA GLY A 143 -36.87 -0.17 -2.15
C GLY A 143 -36.16 -0.69 -3.39
N SER A 144 -36.91 -0.88 -4.47
CA SER A 144 -36.41 -1.08 -5.83
C SER A 144 -36.21 0.28 -6.51
N SER A 145 -35.01 0.56 -7.02
CA SER A 145 -34.74 1.61 -8.02
C SER A 145 -33.25 1.54 -8.37
N GLY A 146 -32.76 1.53 -9.60
CA GLY A 146 -33.36 1.66 -10.93
C GLY A 146 -32.18 1.63 -11.91
N ASN A 147 -32.40 1.05 -13.09
CA ASN A 147 -31.45 1.01 -14.19
C ASN A 147 -30.94 2.42 -14.54
N ALA A 148 -29.63 2.55 -14.74
CA ALA A 148 -29.05 3.62 -15.53
C ALA A 148 -28.15 3.01 -16.60
N ASP A 149 -28.83 2.62 -17.67
CA ASP A 149 -28.35 2.41 -19.01
C ASP A 149 -27.51 3.62 -19.46
N ARG A 150 -26.23 3.40 -19.77
CA ARG A 150 -25.38 4.38 -20.47
C ARG A 150 -24.55 3.66 -21.53
N SER A 151 -25.22 3.44 -22.66
CA SER A 151 -24.63 3.42 -23.99
C SER A 151 -24.10 4.82 -24.38
N LEU A 152 -23.33 4.88 -25.48
CA LEU A 152 -22.65 6.03 -26.12
C LEU A 152 -21.23 6.27 -25.58
N GLN A 153 -20.17 6.42 -26.37
CA GLN A 153 -19.97 6.61 -27.81
C GLN A 153 -18.47 6.33 -28.06
N ASP A 154 -18.15 5.60 -29.13
CA ASP A 154 -17.49 6.16 -30.31
C ASP A 154 -16.33 7.13 -30.01
N SER A 155 -15.10 6.68 -30.29
CA SER A 155 -14.01 7.51 -30.83
C SER A 155 -12.86 6.62 -31.27
N SER A 156 -12.96 6.20 -32.52
CA SER A 156 -11.87 5.78 -33.38
C SER A 156 -10.77 6.86 -33.41
N ASN A 157 -9.64 6.61 -32.73
CA ASN A 157 -8.47 7.48 -32.83
C ASN A 157 -7.31 6.78 -33.55
N VAL A 158 -7.30 6.98 -34.86
CA VAL A 158 -6.14 7.21 -35.74
C VAL A 158 -4.80 6.63 -35.25
N GLN A 159 -4.50 5.42 -35.70
CA GLN A 159 -3.15 4.85 -35.70
C GLN A 159 -2.30 5.52 -36.79
N ASN A 160 -1.72 6.67 -36.48
CA ASN A 160 -0.56 7.18 -37.21
C ASN A 160 0.68 6.37 -36.79
N ARG A 161 0.89 5.23 -37.45
CA ARG A 161 2.17 4.50 -37.44
C ARG A 161 3.22 5.34 -38.18
N LEU A 162 3.95 6.19 -37.46
CA LEU A 162 5.26 6.63 -37.92
C LEU A 162 6.26 5.49 -37.73
N SER A 163 6.80 5.02 -38.84
CA SER A 163 7.87 4.03 -38.89
C SER A 163 9.11 4.49 -38.09
N PRO A 164 9.81 3.58 -37.39
CA PRO A 164 11.08 3.91 -36.74
C PRO A 164 12.15 4.27 -37.79
N PRO A 165 13.00 5.28 -37.53
CA PRO A 165 14.16 5.56 -38.37
C PRO A 165 15.18 4.41 -38.29
N GLU A 166 15.72 4.07 -39.45
CA GLU A 166 16.76 3.06 -39.66
C GLU A 166 17.99 3.30 -38.76
N PRO A 167 18.56 2.26 -38.12
CA PRO A 167 19.78 2.42 -37.34
C PRO A 167 20.99 2.65 -38.25
N ALA A 168 21.71 3.74 -37.99
CA ALA A 168 22.99 4.05 -38.62
C ALA A 168 24.00 2.92 -38.37
N LYS A 169 24.59 2.40 -39.45
CA LYS A 169 25.69 1.44 -39.41
C LYS A 169 26.91 2.09 -38.76
N LEU A 170 27.29 1.61 -37.59
CA LEU A 170 28.57 1.95 -36.96
C LEU A 170 29.71 1.16 -37.64
N PRO A 171 30.88 1.77 -37.85
CA PRO A 171 32.06 1.10 -38.36
C PRO A 171 32.60 0.08 -37.35
N ASN A 172 32.90 -1.13 -37.85
CA ASN A 172 33.62 -2.17 -37.15
C ASN A 172 35.08 -1.73 -36.93
N ASP A 173 35.37 -1.12 -35.80
CA ASP A 173 36.75 -1.00 -35.31
C ASP A 173 37.07 -2.14 -34.33
N SER A 174 37.64 -3.18 -34.92
CA SER A 174 38.26 -4.31 -34.24
C SER A 174 39.62 -3.89 -33.66
N SER A 175 39.64 -3.40 -32.42
CA SER A 175 40.80 -3.53 -31.51
C SER A 175 40.51 -2.96 -30.12
N VAL A 176 39.83 -3.74 -29.28
CA VAL A 176 39.83 -3.50 -27.84
C VAL A 176 40.29 -4.77 -27.15
N LYS A 177 41.51 -4.71 -26.59
CA LYS A 177 42.11 -5.76 -25.77
C LYS A 177 41.19 -6.08 -24.57
N PRO A 178 40.99 -7.36 -24.22
CA PRO A 178 40.22 -7.73 -23.05
C PRO A 178 40.96 -7.31 -21.77
N LEU A 179 40.41 -6.34 -21.04
CA LEU A 179 40.84 -6.03 -19.69
C LEU A 179 40.37 -7.16 -18.75
N GLN A 180 41.35 -7.87 -18.20
CA GLN A 180 41.16 -8.88 -17.16
C GLN A 180 40.37 -8.31 -15.97
N PRO A 181 39.32 -8.99 -15.49
CA PRO A 181 38.68 -8.62 -14.24
C PRO A 181 39.59 -9.00 -13.06
N GLN A 182 40.33 -8.01 -12.52
CA GLN A 182 41.00 -8.18 -11.23
C GLN A 182 39.95 -8.37 -10.14
N GLY A 183 40.04 -9.53 -9.48
CA GLY A 183 39.24 -9.87 -8.31
C GLY A 183 39.43 -8.86 -7.19
N ARG A 184 38.42 -8.01 -6.98
CA ARG A 184 38.29 -7.23 -5.75
C ARG A 184 37.37 -7.95 -4.78
N LEU A 185 37.99 -8.72 -3.89
CA LEU A 185 37.47 -9.09 -2.58
C LEU A 185 36.97 -7.83 -1.85
N LYS A 186 35.66 -7.59 -1.88
CA LYS A 186 35.01 -6.63 -0.97
C LYS A 186 34.44 -7.39 0.22
N LYS A 187 35.22 -7.35 1.29
CA LYS A 187 34.86 -7.56 2.70
C LYS A 187 33.39 -7.17 2.93
N ARG A 188 32.54 -8.17 3.18
CA ARG A 188 31.20 -8.02 3.77
C ARG A 188 31.35 -7.27 5.09
N ARG A 189 31.11 -5.95 5.09
CA ARG A 189 30.62 -5.29 6.30
C ARG A 189 29.15 -5.69 6.43
N LYS A 190 28.88 -6.63 7.33
CA LYS A 190 27.55 -6.82 7.93
C LYS A 190 27.20 -5.48 8.57
N ASN A 191 26.42 -4.66 7.86
CA ASN A 191 25.78 -3.50 8.44
C ASN A 191 24.48 -4.02 9.08
N GLU A 192 24.39 -3.87 10.40
CA GLU A 192 23.25 -4.17 11.28
C GLU A 192 21.95 -3.39 10.96
N ILE A 193 21.81 -2.83 9.75
CA ILE A 193 20.64 -2.03 9.36
C ILE A 193 19.58 -2.90 8.67
N ASP A 194 19.95 -4.09 8.19
CA ASP A 194 19.01 -4.97 7.50
C ASP A 194 18.00 -5.66 8.44
N ASP A 195 18.23 -5.69 9.76
CA ASP A 195 17.25 -6.22 10.73
C ASP A 195 16.09 -5.25 11.02
N ILE A 196 16.16 -4.00 10.54
CA ILE A 196 15.04 -3.06 10.62
C ILE A 196 14.06 -3.27 9.44
N PHE A 197 14.50 -3.94 8.35
CA PHE A 197 13.75 -4.07 7.10
C PHE A 197 13.52 -5.50 6.59
N ALA A 198 13.85 -6.52 7.40
CA ALA A 198 13.36 -7.88 7.27
C ALA A 198 11.98 -8.03 7.94
#